data_AF-V5IAE5-F1
#
_entry.id   AF-V5IAE5-F1
#
_cell.length_a   1.000
_cell.length_b   1.000
_cell.length_c   1.000
_cell.angle_alpha   90.00
_cell.angle_beta   90.00
_cell.angle_gamma   90.00
#
_symmetry.space_group_name_H-M   'P 1'
#
loop_
_entity.id
_entity.type
_entity.pdbx_description
1 polymer ?
#
loop_
_entity_poly.entity_id
_entity_poly.type
_entity_poly.pdbx_seq_one_letter_code
_entity_poly.pdbx_strand_id
1 'polypeptide(L)'
;PFNYYISVVEKLMQAEKSYDTLPNFTAADCLRLLGIGRNEYIELMNKSRSNRGRLFGRKNVRILLPKVPCDIHIEPWWRVEVGLVLEEDIKMVNEEELAVIDKLIDLGSQNAGQLNYYVVLSLYKKGLIY
;
A
#
# COMPACT_ATOMS: atom_id res chain seq x y z
N PRO A 1 3.60 3.91 -3.36
CA PRO A 1 2.93 4.70 -2.28
C PRO A 1 2.49 3.89 -1.05
N PHE A 2 1.81 2.75 -1.22
CA PHE A 2 1.27 1.93 -0.13
C PHE A 2 2.27 1.63 1.00
N ASN A 3 3.46 1.13 0.65
CA ASN A 3 4.52 0.77 1.63
C ASN A 3 4.92 1.95 2.55
N TYR A 4 4.92 3.17 2.01
CA TYR A 4 5.20 4.37 2.79
C TYR A 4 4.14 4.59 3.88
N TYR A 5 2.85 4.65 3.51
CA TYR A 5 1.77 4.91 4.47
C TYR A 5 1.61 3.78 5.49
N ILE A 6 1.82 2.54 5.06
CA ILE A 6 1.90 1.41 5.97
C ILE A 6 3.00 1.63 7.03
N SER A 7 4.19 2.09 6.61
CA SER A 7 5.29 2.37 7.55
C SER A 7 4.98 3.54 8.50
N VAL A 8 4.22 4.54 8.03
CA VAL A 8 3.75 5.66 8.85
C VAL A 8 2.82 5.17 9.95
N VAL A 9 1.80 4.37 9.59
CA VAL A 9 0.86 3.80 10.57
C VAL A 9 1.58 2.86 11.53
N GLU A 10 2.48 2.01 11.04
CA GLU A 10 3.31 1.13 11.88
C GLU A 10 4.10 1.91 12.94
N LYS A 11 4.80 2.98 12.54
CA LYS A 11 5.55 3.84 13.46
C LYS A 11 4.62 4.55 14.44
N LEU A 12 3.44 4.98 14.00
CA LEU A 12 2.46 5.63 14.86
C LEU A 12 1.95 4.68 15.97
N MET A 13 1.65 3.43 15.60
CA MET A 13 1.24 2.38 16.53
C MET A 13 2.35 2.03 17.52
N GLN A 14 3.59 1.87 17.03
CA GLN A 14 4.76 1.58 17.87
C GLN A 14 5.04 2.71 18.87
N ALA A 15 4.82 3.96 18.47
CA ALA A 15 4.94 5.13 19.33
C ALA A 15 3.70 5.37 20.23
N GLU A 16 2.67 4.53 20.12
CA GLU A 16 1.39 4.64 20.84
C GLU A 16 0.71 6.02 20.73
N LYS A 17 0.88 6.70 19.60
CA LYS A 17 0.30 8.02 19.35
C LYS A 17 -1.13 7.92 18.83
N SER A 18 -1.91 8.98 19.05
CA SER A 18 -3.26 9.10 18.48
C SER A 18 -3.20 9.24 16.96
N TYR A 19 -4.16 8.62 16.27
CA TYR A 19 -4.39 8.83 14.84
C TYR A 19 -4.59 10.31 14.49
N ASP A 20 -5.17 11.07 15.42
CA ASP A 20 -5.45 12.52 15.26
C ASP A 20 -4.17 13.39 15.17
N THR A 21 -2.99 12.79 15.35
CA THR A 21 -1.70 13.48 15.13
C THR A 21 -1.26 13.50 13.66
N LEU A 22 -1.90 12.70 12.80
CA LEU A 22 -1.61 12.70 11.37
C LEU A 22 -2.18 13.96 10.71
N PRO A 23 -1.44 14.61 9.78
CA PRO A 23 -2.01 15.63 8.93
C PRO A 23 -3.19 15.08 8.13
N ASN A 24 -4.20 15.92 7.84
CA ASN A 24 -5.42 15.50 7.13
C ASN A 24 -5.14 14.80 5.80
N PHE A 25 -4.16 15.28 5.02
CA PHE A 25 -3.78 14.65 3.76
C PHE A 25 -3.23 13.23 3.96
N THR A 26 -2.43 13.02 5.02
CA THR A 26 -1.91 11.69 5.38
C THR A 26 -3.04 10.78 5.85
N ALA A 27 -3.97 11.29 6.66
CA ALA A 27 -5.12 10.52 7.12
C ALA A 27 -6.03 10.09 5.96
N ALA A 28 -6.25 10.97 4.98
CA ALA A 28 -7.02 10.66 3.77
C ALA A 28 -6.33 9.57 2.93
N ASP A 29 -5.01 9.64 2.77
CA ASP A 29 -4.25 8.62 2.06
C ASP A 29 -4.20 7.27 2.79
N CYS A 30 -4.09 7.28 4.13
CA CYS A 30 -4.20 6.07 4.94
C CYS A 30 -5.56 5.39 4.75
N LEU A 31 -6.65 6.17 4.73
CA LEU A 31 -7.97 5.63 4.45
C LEU A 31 -8.06 5.06 3.03
N ARG A 32 -7.60 5.81 2.03
CA ARG A 32 -7.67 5.43 0.61
C ARG A 32 -6.84 4.19 0.28
N LEU A 33 -5.61 4.12 0.79
CA LEU A 33 -4.64 3.08 0.43
C LEU A 33 -4.71 1.86 1.35
N LEU A 34 -5.00 2.07 2.64
CA LEU A 34 -4.92 1.04 3.67
C LEU A 34 -6.29 0.62 4.20
N GLY A 35 -7.32 1.44 3.98
CA GLY A 35 -8.64 1.25 4.60
C GLY A 35 -8.61 1.52 6.10
N ILE A 36 -7.59 2.24 6.59
CA ILE A 36 -7.44 2.54 8.01
C ILE A 36 -7.86 3.98 8.24
N GLY A 37 -9.08 4.16 8.76
CA GLY A 37 -9.53 5.41 9.33
C GLY A 37 -9.25 5.48 10.83
N ARG A 38 -9.80 6.52 11.46
CA ARG A 38 -9.62 6.78 12.90
C ARG A 38 -10.14 5.64 13.77
N ASN A 39 -11.31 5.10 13.45
CA ASN A 39 -11.96 4.05 14.25
C ASN A 39 -11.25 2.70 14.06
N GLU A 40 -10.90 2.37 12.82
CA GLU A 40 -10.14 1.16 12.48
C GLU A 40 -8.77 1.18 13.18
N TYR A 41 -8.11 2.34 13.23
CA TYR A 41 -6.86 2.50 13.98
C TYR A 41 -7.04 2.24 15.49
N ILE A 42 -8.11 2.78 16.11
CA ILE A 42 -8.41 2.54 17.53
C ILE A 42 -8.61 1.05 17.79
N GLU A 43 -9.33 0.35 16.91
CA GLU A 43 -9.52 -1.10 17.01
C GLU A 43 -8.19 -1.86 16.88
N LEU A 44 -7.34 -1.48 15.93
CA LEU A 44 -6.00 -2.06 15.76
C LEU A 44 -5.12 -1.85 17.00
N MET A 45 -5.19 -0.67 17.62
CA MET A 45 -4.48 -0.38 18.87
C MET A 45 -5.01 -1.20 20.05
N ASN A 46 -6.31 -1.43 20.13
CA ASN A 46 -6.90 -2.29 21.15
C ASN A 46 -6.46 -3.75 20.95
N LYS A 47 -6.48 -4.25 19.71
CA LYS A 47 -5.99 -5.59 19.34
C LYS A 47 -4.50 -5.77 19.65
N SER A 48 -3.68 -4.76 19.38
CA SER A 48 -2.23 -4.83 19.68
C SER A 48 -1.94 -4.87 21.18
N ARG A 49 -2.79 -4.28 22.03
CA ARG A 49 -2.71 -4.30 23.50
C ARG A 49 -3.28 -5.56 24.15
N SER A 50 -4.29 -6.19 23.54
CA SER A 50 -4.89 -7.44 24.05
C SER A 50 -4.03 -8.66 23.77
N ASN A 51 -3.16 -8.61 22.74
CA ASN A 51 -2.21 -9.67 22.40
C ASN A 51 -1.01 -9.80 23.37
N ARG A 52 -1.21 -9.45 24.65
CA ARG A 52 -0.24 -9.42 25.77
C ARG A 52 0.35 -10.78 26.15
N GLY A 53 0.07 -11.84 25.40
CA GLY A 53 0.64 -13.17 25.57
C GLY A 53 2.00 -13.36 24.90
N ARG A 54 3.01 -12.56 25.26
CA ARG A 54 4.44 -12.93 25.15
C ARG A 54 5.28 -11.82 25.77
N LEU A 55 5.48 -11.99 27.07
CA LEU A 55 6.49 -11.34 27.90
C LEU A 55 7.79 -11.13 27.09
N PHE A 56 8.22 -9.87 26.97
CA PHE A 56 9.55 -9.40 26.52
C PHE A 56 9.84 -9.22 25.01
N GLY A 57 8.88 -9.42 24.10
CA GLY A 57 9.07 -9.13 22.66
C GLY A 57 8.64 -7.72 22.24
N ARG A 58 9.40 -7.05 21.36
CA ARG A 58 8.91 -5.85 20.63
C ARG A 58 7.57 -6.18 19.98
N LYS A 59 6.55 -5.33 20.16
CA LYS A 59 5.22 -5.48 19.56
C LYS A 59 5.36 -5.53 18.03
N ASN A 60 5.22 -6.71 17.43
CA ASN A 60 5.19 -6.83 15.98
C ASN A 60 3.79 -6.44 15.48
N VAL A 61 3.52 -5.13 15.42
CA VAL A 61 2.25 -4.56 14.96
C VAL A 61 2.01 -4.76 13.46
N ARG A 62 3.06 -5.04 12.69
CA ARG A 62 2.99 -5.24 11.24
C ARG A 62 2.05 -6.39 10.85
N ILE A 63 1.92 -7.40 11.71
CA ILE A 63 1.00 -8.53 11.48
C ILE A 63 -0.47 -8.12 11.47
N LEU A 64 -0.80 -6.99 12.11
CA LEU A 64 -2.17 -6.46 12.21
C LEU A 64 -2.50 -5.52 11.04
N LEU A 65 -1.49 -5.08 10.29
CA LEU A 65 -1.63 -4.14 9.20
C LEU A 65 -1.89 -4.86 7.87
N PRO A 66 -2.57 -4.20 6.91
CA PRO A 66 -2.81 -4.79 5.60
C PRO A 66 -1.49 -5.06 4.86
N LYS A 67 -1.45 -6.16 4.11
CA LYS A 67 -0.27 -6.56 3.32
C LYS A 67 -0.32 -6.06 1.88
N VAL A 68 -1.52 -5.75 1.40
CA VAL A 68 -1.79 -5.25 0.06
C VAL A 68 -2.64 -3.98 0.15
N PRO A 69 -2.57 -3.09 -0.84
CA PRO A 69 -3.46 -1.92 -0.90
C PRO A 69 -4.93 -2.32 -0.94
N CYS A 70 -5.79 -1.42 -0.47
CA CYS A 70 -7.23 -1.55 -0.69
C CYS A 70 -7.55 -1.62 -2.18
N ASP A 71 -8.63 -2.35 -2.48
CA ASP A 71 -9.20 -2.37 -3.83
C ASP A 71 -9.69 -0.97 -4.19
N ILE A 72 -9.27 -0.50 -5.36
CA ILE A 72 -9.68 0.78 -5.92
C ILE A 72 -10.20 0.57 -7.34
N HIS A 73 -11.13 1.43 -7.74
CA HIS A 73 -11.53 1.53 -9.13
C HIS A 73 -10.54 2.43 -9.85
N ILE A 74 -9.78 1.87 -10.79
CA ILE A 74 -8.78 2.63 -11.55
C ILE A 74 -9.50 3.34 -12.70
N GLU A 75 -9.49 4.67 -12.66
CA GLU A 75 -10.13 5.50 -13.69
C GLU A 75 -9.25 5.62 -14.94
N PRO A 76 -9.83 5.67 -16.15
CA PRO A 76 -9.07 5.64 -17.40
C PRO A 76 -8.18 6.86 -17.63
N TRP A 77 -8.46 8.00 -16.99
CA TRP A 77 -7.66 9.23 -17.09
C TRP A 77 -6.54 9.32 -16.05
N TRP A 78 -6.40 8.33 -15.16
CA TRP A 78 -5.29 8.29 -14.22
C TRP A 78 -3.98 8.00 -14.94
N ARG A 79 -2.91 8.60 -14.42
CA ARG A 79 -1.55 8.37 -14.87
C ARG A 79 -0.98 7.18 -14.10
N VAL A 80 -0.47 6.21 -14.85
CA VAL A 80 0.23 5.05 -14.31
C VAL A 80 1.72 5.33 -14.41
N GLU A 81 2.42 5.15 -13.30
CA GLU A 81 3.88 5.32 -13.20
C GLU A 81 4.55 4.05 -12.67
N VAL A 82 5.77 3.77 -13.13
CA VAL A 82 6.59 2.70 -12.56
C VAL A 82 7.02 3.07 -11.15
N GLY A 83 6.83 2.13 -10.23
CA GLY A 83 7.32 2.18 -8.86
C GLY A 83 8.80 1.80 -8.76
N LEU A 84 9.21 1.38 -7.56
CA LEU A 84 10.52 0.77 -7.38
C LEU A 84 10.40 -0.71 -7.75
N VAL A 85 10.97 -1.10 -8.89
CA VAL A 85 10.98 -2.49 -9.37
C VAL A 85 12.39 -3.05 -9.23
N LEU A 86 12.52 -4.16 -8.50
CA LEU A 86 13.79 -4.88 -8.30
C LEU A 86 13.83 -6.16 -9.15
N GLU A 87 15.01 -6.77 -9.31
CA GLU A 87 15.17 -8.02 -10.07
C GLU A 87 14.32 -9.17 -9.52
N GLU A 88 14.08 -9.20 -8.21
CA GLU A 88 13.22 -10.20 -7.58
C GLU A 88 11.74 -10.03 -7.92
N ASP A 89 11.30 -8.80 -8.14
CA ASP A 89 9.92 -8.49 -8.54
C ASP A 89 9.64 -8.95 -9.98
N ILE A 90 10.63 -8.80 -10.87
CA ILE A 90 10.54 -9.24 -12.27
C ILE A 90 10.33 -10.76 -12.36
N LYS A 91 10.83 -11.54 -11.40
CA LYS A 91 10.61 -13.00 -11.36
C LYS A 91 9.17 -13.38 -10.97
N MET A 92 8.38 -12.44 -10.45
CA MET A 92 7.01 -12.66 -9.97
C MET A 92 5.94 -12.06 -10.90
N VAL A 93 6.34 -11.47 -12.04
CA VAL A 93 5.40 -10.96 -13.05
C VAL A 93 5.23 -11.93 -14.21
N ASN A 94 4.07 -11.90 -14.83
CA ASN A 94 3.82 -12.62 -16.08
C ASN A 94 4.22 -11.76 -17.31
N GLU A 95 4.14 -12.33 -18.51
CA GLU A 95 4.55 -11.65 -19.75
C GLU A 95 3.74 -10.37 -20.04
N GLU A 96 2.44 -10.35 -19.75
CA GLU A 96 1.60 -9.17 -19.96
C GLU A 96 1.95 -8.03 -19.00
N GLU A 97 2.18 -8.38 -17.73
CA GLU A 97 2.62 -7.46 -16.69
C GLU A 97 4.01 -6.89 -17.00
N LEU A 98 4.94 -7.73 -17.44
CA LEU A 98 6.27 -7.31 -17.86
C LEU A 98 6.19 -6.34 -19.04
N ALA A 99 5.39 -6.64 -20.06
CA ALA A 99 5.21 -5.76 -21.22
C ALA A 99 4.67 -4.37 -20.83
N VAL A 100 3.81 -4.29 -19.81
CA VAL A 100 3.33 -3.00 -19.28
C VAL A 100 4.44 -2.25 -18.53
N ILE A 101 5.24 -2.95 -17.71
CA ILE A 101 6.39 -2.34 -17.03
C ILE A 101 7.40 -1.81 -18.04
N ASP A 102 7.80 -2.60 -19.03
CA ASP A 102 8.74 -2.19 -20.09
C ASP A 102 8.21 -0.96 -20.84
N LYS A 103 6.93 -0.97 -21.21
CA LYS A 103 6.29 0.18 -21.85
C LYS A 103 6.36 1.46 -21.02
N LEU A 104 6.17 1.36 -19.70
CA LEU A 104 6.24 2.50 -18.79
C LEU A 104 7.69 3.00 -18.61
N ILE A 105 8.68 2.11 -18.67
CA ILE A 105 10.10 2.48 -18.63
C ILE A 105 10.50 3.19 -19.93
N ASP A 106 10.11 2.65 -21.08
CA ASP A 106 10.51 3.15 -22.40
C ASP A 106 9.79 4.44 -22.80
N LEU A 107 8.49 4.52 -22.54
CA LEU A 107 7.63 5.63 -23.00
C LEU A 107 7.25 6.60 -21.87
N GLY A 108 7.67 6.31 -20.64
CA GLY A 108 7.23 7.03 -19.44
C GLY A 108 5.76 6.78 -19.10
N SER A 109 5.23 7.64 -18.24
CA SER A 109 3.85 7.54 -17.73
C SER A 109 2.79 7.42 -18.81
N GLN A 110 1.90 6.44 -18.67
CA GLN A 110 0.78 6.18 -19.58
C GLN A 110 -0.56 6.47 -18.91
N ASN A 111 -1.61 6.73 -19.70
CA ASN A 111 -2.98 6.77 -19.17
C ASN A 111 -3.47 5.34 -18.91
N ALA A 112 -4.11 5.11 -17.78
CA ALA A 112 -4.63 3.79 -17.41
C ALA A 112 -5.61 3.22 -18.46
N GLY A 113 -6.40 4.07 -19.10
CA GLY A 113 -7.33 3.67 -20.17
C GLY A 113 -6.67 3.16 -21.45
N GLN A 114 -5.34 3.30 -21.59
CA GLN A 114 -4.56 2.77 -22.72
C GLN A 114 -3.88 1.42 -22.39
N LEU A 115 -4.09 0.90 -21.19
CA LEU A 115 -3.51 -0.34 -20.67
C LEU A 115 -4.63 -1.33 -20.34
N ASN A 116 -4.30 -2.62 -20.25
CA ASN A 116 -5.26 -3.61 -19.79
C ASN A 116 -5.58 -3.38 -18.30
N TYR A 117 -6.86 -3.13 -17.99
CA TYR A 117 -7.33 -2.84 -16.64
C TYR A 117 -6.89 -3.88 -15.60
N TYR A 118 -7.01 -5.18 -15.91
CA TYR A 118 -6.68 -6.25 -14.97
C TYR A 118 -5.17 -6.35 -14.72
N VAL A 119 -4.36 -6.07 -15.74
CA VAL A 119 -2.89 -6.03 -15.63
C VAL A 119 -2.46 -4.87 -14.75
N VAL A 120 -3.00 -3.66 -14.99
CA VAL A 120 -2.74 -2.49 -14.14
C VAL A 120 -3.17 -2.75 -12.70
N LEU A 121 -4.37 -3.29 -12.48
CA LEU A 121 -4.83 -3.60 -11.13
C LEU A 121 -3.94 -4.63 -10.41
N SER A 122 -3.46 -5.66 -11.14
CA SER A 122 -2.54 -6.66 -10.60
C SER A 122 -1.19 -6.04 -10.21
N LEU A 123 -0.59 -5.27 -11.11
CA LEU A 123 0.68 -4.57 -10.87
C LEU A 123 0.58 -3.58 -9.70
N TYR A 124 -0.54 -2.86 -9.59
CA TYR A 124 -0.82 -1.94 -8.48
C TYR A 124 -0.87 -2.69 -7.15
N LYS A 125 -1.54 -3.86 -7.09
CA LYS A 125 -1.60 -4.70 -5.89
C LYS A 125 -0.24 -5.27 -5.49
N LYS A 126 0.61 -5.58 -6.48
CA LYS A 126 2.01 -5.97 -6.27
C LYS A 126 2.90 -4.79 -5.83
N GLY A 127 2.42 -3.56 -5.97
CA GLY A 127 3.16 -2.34 -5.61
C GLY A 127 4.24 -1.95 -6.62
N LEU A 128 4.21 -2.52 -7.82
CA LEU A 128 5.20 -2.29 -8.88
C LEU A 128 4.90 -1.03 -9.70
N ILE A 129 3.67 -0.55 -9.64
CA ILE A 129 3.22 0.71 -10.24
C ILE A 129 2.39 1.50 -9.23
N TYR A 130 2.13 2.78 -9.55
CA TYR A 130 1.23 3.63 -8.77
C TYR A 130 0.49 4.66 -9.59
#